data_AF-A0A3M1MGI1-F1
#
_entry.id   AF-A0A3M1MGI1-F1
#
_cell.length_a   1.000
_cell.length_b   1.000
_cell.length_c   1.000
_cell.angle_alpha   90.00
_cell.angle_beta   90.00
_cell.angle_gamma   90.00
#
_symmetry.space_group_name_H-M   'P 1'
#
loop_
_entity.id
_entity.type
_entity.pdbx_description
1 polymer ?
#
loop_
_entity_poly.entity_id
_entity_poly.type
_entity_poly.pdbx_seq_one_letter_code
_entity_poly.pdbx_strand_id
1 'polypeptide(L)'
;MFEIVEKQINVDLPLGHHLHCMIAQIPNHLGLTDFSCRLADPQKKWQEIKSIFDLVVAGEGNLQQCHFLALPEAAISGEYVETALAYIEENFRPNTVTFLGVDHVPLSTYRDFLARYAEDNAEALASVEEDLKRGHIEDLRTNWSITAVKESDGRFRVFMQAKSHPFVGEEHLDSQHDLYRGKIFPLFNCQPNCFNFMSLICLDYVYRDLYQSNISAIIEKANKLFFNRRQRLDLLIVLECNPKPEHKAFRDVVNGFYGEYLAYTPGVRDTITVFCNTSIETSGLPNKEALSFGYSSVVIHESHKLSQLDTSEYQVDNFGGLPVCRLRFGTATRLYYFNLPIFHELDPRTTRIPLKLHGIFGVKDKKWQRLED
;
A
#
# COMPACT_ATOMS: atom_id res chain seq x y z
N MET A 1 -19.44 -0.10 -8.28
CA MET A 1 -18.56 1.07 -8.43
C MET A 1 -18.18 1.53 -7.04
N PHE A 2 -16.89 1.71 -6.77
CA PHE A 2 -16.44 2.25 -5.49
C PHE A 2 -16.42 3.78 -5.54
N GLU A 3 -16.44 4.39 -4.37
CA GLU A 3 -16.39 5.83 -4.15
C GLU A 3 -15.05 6.19 -3.50
N ILE A 4 -14.42 7.25 -4.00
CA ILE A 4 -13.22 7.83 -3.40
C ILE A 4 -13.62 8.96 -2.46
N VAL A 5 -13.41 8.74 -1.16
CA VAL A 5 -13.80 9.66 -0.08
C VAL A 5 -12.58 10.42 0.42
N GLU A 6 -12.64 11.75 0.37
CA GLU A 6 -11.55 12.60 0.87
C GLU A 6 -11.51 12.60 2.40
N LYS A 7 -10.34 12.30 2.98
CA LYS A 7 -10.06 12.32 4.42
C LYS A 7 -8.98 13.36 4.69
N GLN A 8 -9.33 14.41 5.43
CA GLN A 8 -8.35 15.38 5.90
C GLN A 8 -7.65 14.86 7.14
N ILE A 9 -6.32 14.91 7.16
CA ILE A 9 -5.48 14.48 8.30
C ILE A 9 -4.39 15.52 8.59
N ASN A 10 -4.07 15.71 9.87
CA ASN A 10 -3.06 16.67 10.32
C ASN A 10 -1.67 16.04 10.35
N VAL A 11 -1.10 15.77 9.17
CA VAL A 11 0.27 15.26 9.02
C VAL A 11 1.15 16.36 8.44
N ASP A 12 2.02 16.92 9.29
CA ASP A 12 2.91 18.02 8.95
C ASP A 12 4.22 17.49 8.33
N LEU A 13 4.13 17.05 7.08
CA LEU A 13 5.26 16.62 6.27
C LEU A 13 6.20 17.79 5.90
N PRO A 14 7.52 17.67 6.11
CA PRO A 14 8.44 18.80 5.96
C PRO A 14 8.53 19.27 4.50
N LEU A 15 8.17 20.54 4.26
CA LEU A 15 8.26 21.18 2.94
C LEU A 15 9.71 21.27 2.47
N GLY A 16 9.98 20.86 1.23
CA GLY A 16 11.30 20.97 0.60
C GLY A 16 12.37 19.99 1.12
N HIS A 17 12.02 19.10 2.04
CA HIS A 17 12.89 18.02 2.53
C HIS A 17 12.47 16.66 1.98
N HIS A 18 13.33 15.66 2.14
CA HIS A 18 13.02 14.28 1.75
C HIS A 18 11.92 13.73 2.66
N LEU A 19 10.83 13.25 2.06
CA LEU A 19 9.95 12.31 2.76
C LEU A 19 10.61 10.94 2.67
N HIS A 20 10.35 10.08 3.64
CA HIS A 20 10.95 8.76 3.66
C HIS A 20 9.90 7.68 3.85
N CYS A 21 10.06 6.61 3.08
CA CYS A 21 9.20 5.45 3.07
C CYS A 21 10.04 4.20 3.37
N MET A 22 9.51 3.34 4.23
CA MET A 22 9.96 1.97 4.39
C MET A 22 8.87 1.03 3.88
N ILE A 23 9.25 0.09 3.01
CA ILE A 23 8.37 -1.03 2.65
C ILE A 23 8.95 -2.34 3.16
N ALA A 24 8.06 -3.21 3.64
CA ALA A 24 8.44 -4.51 4.16
C ALA A 24 8.12 -5.63 3.16
N GLN A 25 9.12 -6.05 2.38
CA GLN A 25 8.98 -7.24 1.57
C GLN A 25 9.22 -8.48 2.43
N ILE A 26 8.17 -8.92 3.12
CA ILE A 26 8.20 -10.03 4.08
C ILE A 26 7.30 -11.18 3.64
N PRO A 27 7.54 -12.43 4.07
CA PRO A 27 6.74 -13.57 3.61
C PRO A 27 5.41 -13.66 4.33
N ASN A 28 4.39 -14.15 3.65
CA ASN A 28 3.18 -14.65 4.30
C ASN A 28 3.19 -16.18 4.28
N HIS A 29 3.09 -16.81 5.45
CA HIS A 29 2.86 -18.25 5.54
C HIS A 29 1.38 -18.47 5.77
N LEU A 30 0.67 -18.78 4.70
CA LEU A 30 -0.78 -18.90 4.71
C LEU A 30 -1.21 -20.33 5.05
N GLY A 31 -2.28 -20.45 5.83
CA GLY A 31 -2.98 -21.70 6.07
C GLY A 31 -4.12 -21.86 5.06
N LEU A 32 -4.17 -22.99 4.36
CA LEU A 32 -5.31 -23.35 3.50
C LEU A 32 -6.42 -23.99 4.36
N THR A 33 -7.04 -23.18 5.21
CA THR A 33 -8.30 -23.54 5.88
C THR A 33 -9.41 -22.69 5.28
N ASP A 34 -10.41 -23.35 4.70
CA ASP A 34 -11.66 -22.76 4.20
C ASP A 34 -11.52 -21.68 3.12
N PHE A 35 -10.55 -21.85 2.20
CA PHE A 35 -10.28 -20.91 1.09
C PHE A 35 -10.02 -19.46 1.52
N SER A 36 -9.78 -19.24 2.81
CA SER A 36 -9.46 -17.94 3.38
C SER A 36 -7.95 -17.78 3.44
N CYS A 37 -7.43 -16.68 2.89
CA CYS A 37 -6.03 -16.31 3.07
C CYS A 37 -5.84 -15.86 4.52
N ARG A 38 -5.53 -16.82 5.40
CA ARG A 38 -5.24 -16.60 6.82
C ARG A 38 -3.81 -16.98 7.13
N LEU A 39 -3.20 -16.29 8.08
CA LEU A 39 -1.85 -16.62 8.52
C LEU A 39 -1.86 -17.94 9.30
N ALA A 40 -0.95 -18.86 8.94
CA ALA A 40 -0.85 -20.18 9.57
C ALA A 40 -0.36 -20.12 11.02
N ASP A 41 0.46 -19.11 11.35
CA ASP A 41 0.96 -18.87 12.71
C ASP A 41 0.87 -17.35 13.01
N PRO A 42 -0.31 -16.87 13.45
CA PRO A 42 -0.55 -15.46 13.76
C PRO A 42 0.42 -14.90 14.81
N GLN A 43 0.78 -15.68 15.83
CA GLN A 43 1.68 -15.25 16.89
C GLN A 43 3.10 -15.04 16.38
N LYS A 44 3.65 -16.00 15.64
CA LYS A 44 4.98 -15.85 15.04
C LYS A 44 5.01 -14.68 14.07
N LYS A 45 3.95 -14.51 13.26
CA LYS A 45 3.86 -13.37 12.34
C LYS A 45 3.83 -12.05 13.10
N TRP A 46 3.07 -11.96 14.19
CA TRP A 46 3.07 -10.78 15.04
C TRP A 46 4.46 -10.45 15.60
N GLN A 47 5.23 -11.44 16.06
CA GLN A 47 6.61 -11.18 16.54
C GLN A 47 7.52 -10.64 15.43
N GLU A 48 7.35 -11.13 14.19
CA GLU A 48 8.06 -10.59 13.03
C GLU A 48 7.67 -9.12 12.78
N ILE A 49 6.37 -8.81 12.73
CA ILE A 49 5.89 -7.43 12.54
C ILE A 49 6.37 -6.51 13.66
N LYS A 50 6.26 -6.95 14.91
CA LYS A 50 6.74 -6.20 16.07
C LYS A 50 8.23 -5.89 15.95
N SER A 51 9.05 -6.81 15.44
CA SER A 51 10.49 -6.54 15.24
C SER A 51 10.77 -5.44 14.21
N ILE A 52 9.88 -5.26 13.21
CA ILE A 52 9.95 -4.15 12.25
C ILE A 52 9.53 -2.85 12.93
N PHE A 53 8.48 -2.90 13.74
CA PHE A 53 8.03 -1.75 14.52
C PHE A 53 9.11 -1.29 15.50
N ASP A 54 9.75 -2.21 16.22
CA ASP A 54 10.86 -1.93 17.13
C ASP A 54 12.03 -1.25 16.39
N LEU A 55 12.35 -1.66 15.15
CA LEU A 55 13.37 -1.02 14.30
C LEU A 55 13.00 0.43 13.96
N VAL A 56 11.75 0.67 13.55
CA VAL A 56 11.26 2.02 13.20
C VAL A 56 11.23 2.93 14.42
N VAL A 57 10.79 2.42 15.57
CA VAL A 57 10.76 3.15 16.85
C VAL A 57 12.16 3.50 17.33
N ALA A 58 13.11 2.55 17.27
CA ALA A 58 14.50 2.81 17.60
C ALA A 58 15.08 3.94 16.75
N GLY A 59 14.70 3.99 15.47
CA GLY A 59 14.91 5.16 14.62
C GLY A 59 16.38 5.53 14.38
N GLU A 60 17.29 4.56 14.48
CA GLU A 60 18.74 4.81 14.36
C GLU A 60 19.08 5.49 13.02
N GLY A 61 19.96 6.50 13.08
CA GLY A 61 20.38 7.27 11.91
C GLY A 61 19.22 8.06 11.28
N ASN A 62 18.93 7.80 10.00
CA ASN A 62 17.86 8.49 9.28
C ASN A 62 16.49 7.86 9.49
N LEU A 63 16.39 6.64 10.05
CA LEU A 63 15.10 5.96 10.25
C LEU A 63 14.14 6.74 11.15
N GLN A 64 14.65 7.60 12.03
CA GLN A 64 13.82 8.55 12.78
C GLN A 64 12.97 9.50 11.92
N GLN A 65 13.29 9.62 10.63
CA GLN A 65 12.56 10.41 9.64
C GLN A 65 11.63 9.51 8.79
N CYS A 66 11.35 8.28 9.19
CA CYS A 66 10.43 7.39 8.47
C CYS A 66 9.00 7.94 8.59
N HIS A 67 8.47 8.51 7.49
CA HIS A 67 7.13 9.09 7.45
C HIS A 67 6.08 8.04 7.08
N PHE A 68 6.45 7.11 6.20
CA PHE A 68 5.55 6.07 5.70
C PHE A 68 6.15 4.69 5.97
N LEU A 69 5.37 3.79 6.56
CA LEU A 69 5.69 2.37 6.68
C LEU A 69 4.59 1.56 5.97
N ALA A 70 4.96 0.70 5.01
CA ALA A 70 4.00 -0.18 4.36
C ALA A 70 4.33 -1.66 4.61
N LEU A 71 3.32 -2.40 5.09
CA LEU A 71 3.32 -3.85 5.18
C LEU A 71 2.42 -4.43 4.07
N PRO A 72 2.78 -5.58 3.47
CA PRO A 72 2.06 -6.14 2.32
C PRO A 72 0.64 -6.59 2.70
N GLU A 73 -0.16 -6.93 1.69
CA GLU A 73 -1.48 -7.54 1.89
C GLU A 73 -1.38 -8.77 2.80
N ALA A 74 -2.34 -8.96 3.71
CA ALA A 74 -2.38 -10.08 4.65
C ALA A 74 -1.13 -10.27 5.54
N ALA A 75 -0.36 -9.21 5.78
CA ALA A 75 0.83 -9.25 6.62
C ALA A 75 0.55 -9.39 8.13
N ILE A 76 -0.63 -8.95 8.59
CA ILE A 76 -1.06 -9.08 9.99
C ILE A 76 -2.35 -9.87 10.11
N SER A 77 -2.48 -10.66 11.17
CA SER A 77 -3.73 -11.35 11.47
C SER A 77 -4.74 -10.41 12.08
N GLY A 78 -6.02 -10.57 11.73
CA GLY A 78 -7.14 -9.86 12.36
C GLY A 78 -7.12 -9.91 13.90
N GLU A 79 -6.59 -11.00 14.48
CA GLU A 79 -6.46 -11.19 15.93
C GLU A 79 -5.47 -10.20 16.60
N TYR A 80 -4.46 -9.74 15.87
CA TYR A 80 -3.40 -8.87 16.39
C TYR A 80 -3.56 -7.40 15.97
N VAL A 81 -4.61 -7.06 15.23
CA VAL A 81 -4.86 -5.68 14.76
C VAL A 81 -4.85 -4.68 15.91
N GLU A 82 -5.63 -4.91 16.97
CA GLU A 82 -5.68 -3.98 18.11
C GLU A 82 -4.33 -3.88 18.84
N THR A 83 -3.59 -4.99 18.92
CA THR A 83 -2.24 -4.96 19.53
C THR A 83 -1.27 -4.13 18.69
N ALA A 84 -1.35 -4.23 17.37
CA ALA A 84 -0.55 -3.43 16.46
C ALA A 84 -0.91 -1.95 16.52
N LEU A 85 -2.21 -1.62 16.52
CA LEU A 85 -2.69 -0.24 16.61
C LEU A 85 -2.27 0.41 17.93
N ALA A 86 -2.46 -0.27 19.06
CA ALA A 86 -2.01 0.22 20.36
C ALA A 86 -0.49 0.44 20.40
N TYR A 87 0.30 -0.49 19.82
CA TYR A 87 1.74 -0.34 19.73
C TYR A 87 2.13 0.91 18.93
N ILE A 88 1.51 1.12 17.76
CA ILE A 88 1.77 2.29 16.90
C ILE A 88 1.39 3.58 17.64
N GLU A 89 0.20 3.63 18.23
CA GLU A 89 -0.30 4.77 19.00
C GLU A 89 0.67 5.15 20.13
N GLU A 90 1.15 4.18 20.90
CA GLU A 90 2.01 4.45 22.05
C GLU A 90 3.45 4.81 21.62
N ASN A 91 4.02 4.12 20.62
CA ASN A 91 5.46 4.11 20.40
C ASN A 91 5.93 4.88 19.16
N PHE A 92 5.09 5.03 18.12
CA PHE A 92 5.53 5.70 16.89
C PHE A 92 5.64 7.20 17.10
N ARG A 93 6.45 7.87 16.29
CA ARG A 93 6.56 9.34 16.33
C ARG A 93 5.33 9.99 15.68
N PRO A 94 4.94 11.21 16.08
CA PRO A 94 4.02 12.04 15.31
C PRO A 94 4.46 12.20 13.84
N ASN A 95 3.52 12.58 12.98
CA ASN A 95 3.71 12.73 11.53
C ASN A 95 4.09 11.42 10.82
N THR A 96 3.51 10.31 11.25
CA THR A 96 3.73 9.01 10.63
C THR A 96 2.44 8.38 10.13
N VAL A 97 2.56 7.63 9.04
CA VAL A 97 1.49 6.87 8.42
C VAL A 97 1.96 5.43 8.24
N THR A 98 1.17 4.49 8.75
CA THR A 98 1.44 3.06 8.63
C THR A 98 0.33 2.37 7.86
N PHE A 99 0.67 1.67 6.79
CA PHE A 99 -0.24 0.85 5.99
C PHE A 99 -0.09 -0.61 6.39
N LEU A 100 -1.18 -1.23 6.83
CA LEU A 100 -1.23 -2.62 7.29
C LEU A 100 -2.19 -3.41 6.39
N GLY A 101 -1.68 -4.37 5.62
CA GLY A 101 -2.55 -5.37 4.99
C GLY A 101 -2.95 -6.44 6.00
N VAL A 102 -4.25 -6.70 6.15
CA VAL A 102 -4.79 -7.63 7.14
C VAL A 102 -5.30 -8.90 6.46
N ASP A 103 -5.14 -10.04 7.10
CA ASP A 103 -5.68 -11.31 6.62
C ASP A 103 -7.22 -11.35 6.68
N HIS A 104 -7.81 -12.40 6.10
CA HIS A 104 -9.26 -12.45 5.92
C HIS A 104 -10.04 -12.66 7.24
N VAL A 105 -10.96 -11.74 7.52
CA VAL A 105 -11.92 -11.82 8.65
C VAL A 105 -13.37 -11.93 8.15
N PRO A 106 -14.33 -12.44 8.94
CA PRO A 106 -15.76 -12.29 8.63
C PRO A 106 -16.17 -10.82 8.45
N LEU A 107 -17.16 -10.54 7.59
CA LEU A 107 -17.70 -9.20 7.39
C LEU A 107 -18.24 -8.60 8.68
N SER A 108 -18.85 -9.42 9.55
CA SER A 108 -19.27 -9.01 10.90
C SER A 108 -18.10 -8.45 11.71
N THR A 109 -16.96 -9.12 11.72
CA THR A 109 -15.74 -8.66 12.39
C THR A 109 -15.22 -7.36 11.77
N TYR A 110 -15.18 -7.25 10.44
CA TYR A 110 -14.78 -6.01 9.77
C TYR A 110 -15.71 -4.83 10.13
N ARG A 111 -17.03 -5.06 10.17
CA ARG A 111 -18.02 -4.08 10.62
C ARG A 111 -17.78 -3.64 12.06
N ASP A 112 -17.46 -4.57 12.96
CA ASP A 112 -17.18 -4.24 14.36
C ASP A 112 -15.94 -3.33 14.50
N PHE A 113 -14.91 -3.57 13.68
CA PHE A 113 -13.75 -2.68 13.59
C PHE A 113 -14.13 -1.29 13.06
N LEU A 114 -14.91 -1.21 11.98
CA LEU A 114 -15.41 0.06 11.45
C LEU A 114 -16.22 0.84 12.50
N ALA A 115 -17.08 0.16 13.25
CA ALA A 115 -17.90 0.76 14.30
C ALA A 115 -17.07 1.28 15.49
N ARG A 116 -15.98 0.58 15.84
CA ARG A 116 -15.04 1.02 16.90
C ARG A 116 -14.33 2.33 16.52
N TYR A 117 -13.98 2.50 15.25
CA TYR A 117 -13.31 3.68 14.71
C TYR A 117 -14.25 4.51 13.81
N ALA A 118 -15.51 4.65 14.21
CA ALA A 118 -16.57 5.22 13.35
C ALA A 118 -16.30 6.67 12.91
N GLU A 119 -15.63 7.48 13.74
CA GLU A 119 -15.30 8.87 13.39
C GLU A 119 -14.47 8.97 12.10
N ASP A 120 -13.57 8.01 11.88
CA ASP A 120 -12.70 7.96 10.72
C ASP A 120 -13.32 7.19 9.54
N ASN A 121 -14.30 6.32 9.81
CA ASN A 121 -14.79 5.29 8.89
C ASN A 121 -16.30 5.33 8.58
N ALA A 122 -17.00 6.42 8.89
CA ALA A 122 -18.46 6.52 8.81
C ALA A 122 -19.05 6.09 7.46
N GLU A 123 -18.43 6.44 6.33
CA GLU A 123 -18.88 6.12 4.98
C GLU A 123 -18.71 4.63 4.66
N ALA A 124 -17.58 4.04 5.07
CA ALA A 124 -17.34 2.61 4.95
C ALA A 124 -18.30 1.80 5.83
N LEU A 125 -18.53 2.24 7.06
CA LEU A 125 -19.51 1.64 7.97
C LEU A 125 -20.92 1.69 7.38
N ALA A 126 -21.36 2.87 6.92
CA ALA A 126 -22.68 3.04 6.31
C ALA A 126 -22.87 2.13 5.08
N SER A 127 -21.85 2.02 4.24
CA SER A 127 -21.86 1.11 3.08
C SER A 127 -22.03 -0.36 3.50
N VAL A 128 -21.30 -0.81 4.53
CA VAL A 128 -21.40 -2.19 5.03
C VAL A 128 -22.76 -2.45 5.66
N GLU A 129 -23.28 -1.50 6.46
CA GLU A 129 -24.60 -1.64 7.09
C GLU A 129 -25.74 -1.65 6.07
N GLU A 130 -25.61 -0.94 4.96
CA GLU A 130 -26.55 -1.03 3.85
C GLU A 130 -26.53 -2.42 3.21
N ASP A 131 -25.36 -3.00 2.97
CA ASP A 131 -25.22 -4.32 2.37
C ASP A 131 -25.77 -5.43 3.28
N LEU A 132 -25.49 -5.37 4.58
CA LEU A 132 -26.02 -6.29 5.58
C LEU A 132 -27.56 -6.24 5.68
N LYS A 133 -28.19 -5.09 5.42
CA LYS A 133 -29.66 -4.99 5.35
C LYS A 133 -30.25 -5.69 4.13
N ARG A 134 -29.47 -5.88 3.07
CA ARG A 134 -29.93 -6.44 1.78
C ARG A 134 -29.84 -7.97 1.73
N GLY A 135 -29.11 -8.61 2.64
CA GLY A 135 -29.02 -10.06 2.72
C GLY A 135 -28.12 -10.57 3.84
N HIS A 136 -28.16 -11.90 4.05
CA HIS A 136 -27.35 -12.59 5.05
C HIS A 136 -25.93 -12.83 4.51
N ILE A 137 -25.05 -11.84 4.67
CA ILE A 137 -23.67 -11.84 4.17
C ILE A 137 -22.63 -11.64 5.30
N GLU A 138 -23.04 -11.75 6.56
CA GLU A 138 -22.23 -11.51 7.76
C GLU A 138 -20.96 -12.38 7.80
N ASP A 139 -21.05 -13.59 7.27
CA ASP A 139 -19.98 -14.58 7.26
C ASP A 139 -19.06 -14.49 6.04
N LEU A 140 -19.39 -13.65 5.06
CA LEU A 140 -18.52 -13.42 3.90
C LEU A 140 -17.15 -12.95 4.39
N ARG A 141 -16.10 -13.54 3.84
CA ARG A 141 -14.73 -13.16 4.18
C ARG A 141 -14.40 -11.82 3.54
N THR A 142 -13.75 -10.96 4.29
CA THR A 142 -13.35 -9.62 3.87
C THR A 142 -11.83 -9.55 3.81
N ASN A 143 -11.31 -9.19 2.63
CA ASN A 143 -9.92 -8.79 2.45
C ASN A 143 -9.82 -7.28 2.65
N TRP A 144 -8.93 -6.82 3.51
CA TRP A 144 -8.93 -5.44 3.96
C TRP A 144 -7.56 -4.96 4.41
N SER A 145 -7.45 -3.64 4.56
CA SER A 145 -6.26 -2.96 5.00
C SER A 145 -6.60 -1.82 5.95
N ILE A 146 -5.59 -1.39 6.69
CA ILE A 146 -5.68 -0.29 7.64
C ILE A 146 -4.63 0.76 7.26
N THR A 147 -5.02 2.03 7.29
CA THR A 147 -4.11 3.17 7.33
C THR A 147 -4.19 3.78 8.72
N ALA A 148 -3.14 3.58 9.51
CA ALA A 148 -3.00 4.16 10.84
C ALA A 148 -2.17 5.44 10.75
N VAL A 149 -2.70 6.55 11.26
CA VAL A 149 -2.10 7.88 11.16
C VAL A 149 -1.86 8.41 12.56
N LYS A 150 -0.60 8.76 12.86
CA LYS A 150 -0.27 9.55 14.05
C LYS A 150 -0.02 11.00 13.62
N GLU A 151 -1.02 11.84 13.86
CA GLU A 151 -1.02 13.25 13.48
C GLU A 151 0.04 14.07 14.25
N SER A 152 0.29 15.29 13.80
CA SER A 152 1.33 16.18 14.34
C SER A 152 1.10 16.58 15.80
N ASP A 153 -0.16 16.63 16.23
CA ASP A 153 -0.58 16.90 17.61
C ASP A 153 -0.59 15.64 18.49
N GLY A 154 -0.23 14.48 17.92
CA GLY A 154 -0.24 13.19 18.59
C GLY A 154 -1.56 12.44 18.51
N ARG A 155 -2.62 13.01 17.91
CA ARG A 155 -3.89 12.29 17.70
C ARG A 155 -3.64 11.06 16.83
N PHE A 156 -4.18 9.92 17.27
CA PHE A 156 -4.13 8.68 16.52
C PHE A 156 -5.47 8.45 15.81
N ARG A 157 -5.39 8.15 14.50
CA ARG A 157 -6.55 7.97 13.63
C ARG A 157 -6.39 6.71 12.80
N VAL A 158 -7.48 5.99 12.60
CA VAL A 158 -7.45 4.65 12.01
C VAL A 158 -8.50 4.54 10.92
N PHE A 159 -8.05 4.34 9.69
CA PHE A 159 -8.91 4.23 8.52
C PHE A 159 -8.82 2.83 7.93
N MET A 160 -9.95 2.31 7.46
CA MET A 160 -10.06 0.94 6.98
C MET A 160 -10.63 0.90 5.57
N GLN A 161 -10.12 -0.02 4.77
CA GLN A 161 -10.56 -0.23 3.39
C GLN A 161 -10.65 -1.73 3.11
N ALA A 162 -11.82 -2.17 2.65
CA ALA A 162 -11.99 -3.50 2.07
C ALA A 162 -11.62 -3.49 0.58
N LYS A 163 -11.00 -4.58 0.12
CA LYS A 163 -10.64 -4.80 -1.29
C LYS A 163 -11.89 -4.76 -2.16
N SER A 164 -11.86 -4.00 -3.25
CA SER A 164 -13.05 -3.86 -4.12
C SER A 164 -13.31 -5.10 -4.96
N HIS A 165 -12.23 -5.71 -5.45
CA HIS A 165 -12.30 -6.85 -6.36
C HIS A 165 -11.41 -7.95 -5.82
N PRO A 166 -11.89 -8.66 -4.80
CA PRO A 166 -11.18 -9.80 -4.26
C PRO A 166 -11.07 -10.89 -5.35
N PHE A 167 -9.89 -11.50 -5.42
CA PHE A 167 -9.53 -12.36 -6.53
C PHE A 167 -9.17 -13.75 -6.04
N VAL A 168 -9.98 -14.74 -6.41
CA VAL A 168 -9.75 -16.15 -6.10
C VAL A 168 -9.55 -16.89 -7.43
N GLY A 169 -8.38 -16.69 -8.04
CA GLY A 169 -7.94 -17.45 -9.21
C GLY A 169 -8.29 -16.81 -10.56
N GLU A 170 -7.26 -16.52 -11.36
CA GLU A 170 -7.41 -16.39 -12.81
C GLU A 170 -7.95 -17.75 -13.27
N GLU A 171 -9.12 -17.73 -13.92
CA GLU A 171 -9.71 -18.79 -14.76
C GLU A 171 -10.87 -19.64 -14.22
N HIS A 172 -11.31 -19.55 -12.96
CA HIS A 172 -12.50 -20.30 -12.52
C HIS A 172 -13.51 -19.41 -11.79
N LEU A 173 -14.56 -19.03 -12.52
CA LEU A 173 -15.81 -18.41 -12.04
C LEU A 173 -16.62 -19.40 -11.19
N ASP A 174 -16.00 -20.02 -10.18
CA ASP A 174 -16.74 -20.96 -9.35
C ASP A 174 -17.50 -20.21 -8.26
N SER A 175 -18.82 -20.30 -8.36
CA SER A 175 -19.86 -19.71 -7.48
C SER A 175 -19.76 -20.03 -5.98
N GLN A 176 -18.70 -20.70 -5.54
CA GLN A 176 -18.52 -21.21 -4.18
C GLN A 176 -17.65 -20.30 -3.27
N HIS A 177 -17.07 -19.22 -3.79
CA HIS A 177 -16.02 -18.46 -3.08
C HIS A 177 -16.19 -16.94 -3.18
N ASP A 178 -17.36 -16.42 -2.78
CA ASP A 178 -17.59 -14.97 -2.77
C ASP A 178 -16.90 -14.31 -1.56
N LEU A 179 -16.14 -13.24 -1.82
CA LEU A 179 -15.50 -12.41 -0.82
C LEU A 179 -16.20 -11.05 -0.82
N TYR A 180 -16.32 -10.41 0.34
CA TYR A 180 -16.96 -9.10 0.42
C TYR A 180 -16.21 -8.08 -0.45
N ARG A 181 -16.98 -7.30 -1.21
CA ARG A 181 -16.47 -6.29 -2.15
C ARG A 181 -16.58 -4.90 -1.54
N GLY A 182 -15.44 -4.34 -1.16
CA GLY A 182 -15.35 -2.98 -0.64
C GLY A 182 -15.78 -1.93 -1.65
N LYS A 183 -16.41 -0.86 -1.16
CA LYS A 183 -16.94 0.22 -2.00
C LYS A 183 -16.40 1.60 -1.65
N ILE A 184 -15.63 1.75 -0.57
CA ILE A 184 -15.17 3.05 -0.09
C ILE A 184 -13.64 3.04 -0.04
N PHE A 185 -13.02 3.99 -0.74
CA PHE A 185 -11.57 4.16 -0.85
C PHE A 185 -11.17 5.52 -0.31
N PRO A 186 -10.44 5.59 0.82
CA PRO A 186 -9.96 6.85 1.35
C PRO A 186 -8.90 7.50 0.44
N LEU A 187 -9.06 8.79 0.18
CA LEU A 187 -8.03 9.68 -0.35
C LEU A 187 -7.62 10.65 0.76
N PHE A 188 -6.39 10.51 1.22
CA PHE A 188 -5.87 11.30 2.34
C PHE A 188 -5.28 12.60 1.83
N ASN A 189 -5.74 13.71 2.39
CA ASN A 189 -5.22 15.04 2.15
C ASN A 189 -4.51 15.50 3.44
N CYS A 190 -3.18 15.58 3.40
CA CYS A 190 -2.41 16.05 4.56
C CYS A 190 -2.67 17.55 4.80
N GLN A 191 -2.48 18.00 6.04
CA GLN A 191 -2.49 19.40 6.44
C GLN A 191 -1.35 19.66 7.44
N PRO A 192 -0.71 20.84 7.37
CA PRO A 192 -0.98 21.96 6.45
C PRO A 192 -0.47 21.72 5.01
N ASN A 193 0.26 20.63 4.78
CA ASN A 193 0.92 20.36 3.51
C ASN A 193 -0.02 19.69 2.51
N CYS A 194 -0.08 20.18 1.27
CA CYS A 194 -0.96 19.69 0.21
C CYS A 194 -0.55 18.32 -0.40
N PHE A 195 0.01 17.42 0.41
CA PHE A 195 0.44 16.08 0.00
C PHE A 195 -0.75 15.11 0.07
N ASN A 196 -1.08 14.48 -1.05
CA ASN A 196 -2.25 13.60 -1.14
C ASN A 196 -1.84 12.17 -1.46
N PHE A 197 -2.41 11.21 -0.74
CA PHE A 197 -2.07 9.80 -0.94
C PHE A 197 -3.26 8.86 -0.81
N MET A 198 -3.09 7.67 -1.40
CA MET A 198 -4.06 6.57 -1.35
C MET A 198 -3.34 5.23 -1.19
N SER A 199 -4.05 4.24 -0.68
CA SER A 199 -3.61 2.85 -0.70
C SER A 199 -4.61 1.95 -1.41
N LEU A 200 -4.12 0.96 -2.14
CA LEU A 200 -4.90 -0.08 -2.81
C LEU A 200 -4.43 -1.47 -2.34
N ILE A 201 -5.28 -2.47 -2.50
CA ILE A 201 -4.95 -3.85 -2.16
C ILE A 201 -4.79 -4.66 -3.45
N CYS A 202 -3.55 -4.96 -3.80
CA CYS A 202 -3.15 -5.86 -4.90
C CYS A 202 -3.93 -5.59 -6.19
N LEU A 203 -4.85 -6.49 -6.55
CA LEU A 203 -5.58 -6.41 -7.81
C LEU A 203 -6.57 -5.25 -7.91
N ASP A 204 -6.84 -4.53 -6.83
CA ASP A 204 -7.50 -3.22 -6.92
C ASP A 204 -6.76 -2.29 -7.89
N TYR A 205 -5.43 -2.41 -8.02
CA TYR A 205 -4.63 -1.63 -8.96
C TYR A 205 -4.91 -2.00 -10.43
N VAL A 206 -5.04 -3.30 -10.74
CA VAL A 206 -5.20 -3.75 -12.14
C VAL A 206 -6.65 -4.01 -12.55
N TYR A 207 -7.59 -3.92 -11.62
CA TYR A 207 -8.97 -4.24 -11.88
C TYR A 207 -9.60 -3.33 -12.93
N ARG A 208 -10.17 -3.97 -13.94
CA ARG A 208 -11.02 -3.37 -14.97
C ARG A 208 -11.97 -4.41 -15.56
N ASP A 209 -13.17 -3.96 -15.89
CA ASP A 209 -14.12 -4.67 -16.72
C ASP A 209 -14.46 -3.83 -17.97
N LEU A 210 -15.49 -4.22 -18.72
CA LEU A 210 -15.91 -3.52 -19.95
C LEU A 210 -16.37 -2.08 -19.70
N TYR A 211 -16.74 -1.73 -18.46
CA TYR A 211 -17.42 -0.48 -18.10
C TYR A 211 -16.65 0.33 -17.07
N GLN A 212 -15.80 -0.30 -16.26
CA GLN A 212 -15.21 0.29 -15.07
C GLN A 212 -13.73 -0.09 -14.94
N SER A 213 -12.93 0.81 -14.39
CA SER A 213 -11.52 0.60 -14.08
C SER A 213 -11.20 1.38 -12.82
N ASN A 214 -10.61 0.71 -11.82
CA ASN A 214 -10.26 1.37 -10.57
C ASN A 214 -9.28 2.50 -10.78
N ILE A 215 -8.28 2.26 -11.61
CA ILE A 215 -7.27 3.27 -11.93
C ILE A 215 -7.86 4.42 -12.74
N SER A 216 -8.83 4.18 -13.62
CA SER A 216 -9.51 5.27 -14.33
C SER A 216 -10.27 6.19 -13.37
N ALA A 217 -10.94 5.63 -12.36
CA ALA A 217 -11.63 6.42 -11.34
C ALA A 217 -10.65 7.23 -10.46
N ILE A 218 -9.48 6.66 -10.14
CA ILE A 218 -8.41 7.36 -9.42
C ILE A 218 -7.86 8.52 -10.27
N ILE A 219 -7.56 8.28 -11.55
CA ILE A 219 -7.11 9.33 -12.48
C ILE A 219 -8.14 10.46 -12.55
N GLU A 220 -9.43 10.12 -12.69
CA GLU A 220 -10.51 11.12 -12.76
C GLU A 220 -10.58 11.96 -11.46
N LYS A 221 -10.52 11.31 -10.29
CA LYS A 221 -10.54 12.00 -9.00
C LYS A 221 -9.30 12.90 -8.83
N ALA A 222 -8.13 12.41 -9.19
CA ALA A 222 -6.90 13.18 -9.09
C ALA A 222 -6.90 14.38 -10.07
N ASN A 223 -7.45 14.23 -11.27
CA ASN A 223 -7.67 15.35 -12.18
C ASN A 223 -8.64 16.38 -11.60
N LYS A 224 -9.72 15.94 -10.93
CA LYS A 224 -10.62 16.86 -10.21
C LYS A 224 -9.89 17.65 -9.12
N LEU A 225 -9.00 17.02 -8.34
CA LEU A 225 -8.14 17.72 -7.38
C LEU A 225 -7.28 18.79 -8.08
N PHE A 226 -6.69 18.43 -9.22
CA PHE A 226 -5.77 19.32 -9.94
C PHE A 226 -6.49 20.53 -10.49
N PHE A 227 -7.61 20.33 -11.18
CA PHE A 227 -8.35 21.43 -11.79
C PHE A 227 -9.04 22.32 -10.75
N ASN A 228 -9.47 21.76 -9.61
CA ASN A 228 -10.17 22.53 -8.58
C ASN A 228 -9.22 23.24 -7.60
N ARG A 229 -8.12 22.60 -7.20
CA ARG A 229 -7.25 23.05 -6.09
C ARG A 229 -5.77 23.12 -6.45
N ARG A 230 -5.37 22.76 -7.67
CA ARG A 230 -3.95 22.59 -8.07
C ARG A 230 -3.18 21.60 -7.19
N GLN A 231 -3.92 20.63 -6.64
CA GLN A 231 -3.39 19.49 -5.90
C GLN A 231 -3.45 18.24 -6.78
N ARG A 232 -2.60 17.27 -6.56
CA ARG A 232 -2.56 16.03 -7.34
C ARG A 232 -2.48 14.84 -6.41
N LEU A 233 -2.58 13.63 -6.95
CA LEU A 233 -2.16 12.45 -6.20
C LEU A 233 -0.63 12.42 -6.16
N ASP A 234 -0.04 12.42 -4.97
CA ASP A 234 1.42 12.43 -4.81
C ASP A 234 1.97 11.03 -4.55
N LEU A 235 1.22 10.19 -3.82
CA LEU A 235 1.64 8.83 -3.47
C LEU A 235 0.49 7.82 -3.61
N LEU A 236 0.75 6.74 -4.33
CA LEU A 236 -0.15 5.59 -4.43
C LEU A 236 0.57 4.35 -3.91
N ILE A 237 0.13 3.80 -2.78
CA ILE A 237 0.67 2.57 -2.22
C ILE A 237 -0.20 1.39 -2.67
N VAL A 238 0.41 0.31 -3.16
CA VAL A 238 -0.29 -0.94 -3.47
C VAL A 238 0.26 -2.02 -2.56
N LEU A 239 -0.56 -2.52 -1.64
CA LEU A 239 -0.20 -3.59 -0.72
C LEU A 239 -0.50 -4.93 -1.40
N GLU A 240 0.49 -5.82 -1.53
CA GLU A 240 0.36 -7.00 -2.37
C GLU A 240 0.77 -8.29 -1.67
N CYS A 241 -0.01 -9.35 -1.91
CA CYS A 241 0.40 -10.73 -1.79
C CYS A 241 0.27 -11.38 -3.18
N ASN A 242 0.94 -10.77 -4.16
CA ASN A 242 0.79 -11.08 -5.57
C ASN A 242 1.83 -12.13 -6.01
N PRO A 243 1.40 -13.32 -6.48
CA PRO A 243 2.31 -14.34 -7.00
C PRO A 243 2.79 -14.07 -8.44
N LYS A 244 2.32 -13.00 -9.09
CA LYS A 244 2.73 -12.59 -10.44
C LYS A 244 2.94 -11.06 -10.50
N PRO A 245 3.88 -10.50 -9.71
CA PRO A 245 4.13 -9.06 -9.64
C PRO A 245 4.59 -8.46 -10.98
N GLU A 246 5.25 -9.28 -11.82
CA GLU A 246 5.70 -8.86 -13.16
C GLU A 246 4.68 -9.19 -14.27
N HIS A 247 3.41 -9.52 -13.93
CA HIS A 247 2.40 -9.83 -14.93
C HIS A 247 2.11 -8.62 -15.83
N LYS A 248 1.89 -8.86 -17.12
CA LYS A 248 1.64 -7.80 -18.13
C LYS A 248 0.51 -6.84 -17.76
N ALA A 249 -0.48 -7.29 -16.99
CA ALA A 249 -1.60 -6.45 -16.58
C ALA A 249 -1.14 -5.22 -15.77
N PHE A 250 -0.12 -5.38 -14.92
CA PHE A 250 0.47 -4.27 -14.16
C PHE A 250 1.16 -3.29 -15.09
N ARG A 251 1.93 -3.80 -16.06
CA ARG A 251 2.54 -2.98 -17.11
C ARG A 251 1.51 -2.13 -17.85
N ASP A 252 0.42 -2.75 -18.27
CA ASP A 252 -0.62 -2.07 -19.06
C ASP A 252 -1.30 -0.93 -18.28
N VAL A 253 -1.47 -1.12 -16.96
CA VAL A 253 -2.02 -0.09 -16.09
C VAL A 253 -1.02 1.01 -15.81
N VAL A 254 0.25 0.69 -15.51
CA VAL A 254 1.34 1.68 -15.39
C VAL A 254 1.40 2.54 -16.65
N ASN A 255 1.32 1.89 -17.81
CA ASN A 255 1.32 2.54 -19.10
C ASN A 255 0.15 3.53 -19.24
N GLY A 256 -1.08 3.13 -18.91
CA GLY A 256 -2.25 4.03 -18.95
C GLY A 256 -2.24 5.13 -17.88
N PHE A 257 -1.59 4.90 -16.73
CA PHE A 257 -1.54 5.83 -15.61
C PHE A 257 -0.53 6.95 -15.81
N TYR A 258 0.67 6.61 -16.32
CA TYR A 258 1.76 7.56 -16.56
C TYR A 258 1.88 8.02 -18.02
N GLY A 259 1.26 7.31 -18.96
CA GLY A 259 1.34 7.62 -20.39
C GLY A 259 0.43 8.78 -20.78
N GLU A 260 0.99 9.73 -21.54
CA GLU A 260 0.23 10.79 -22.20
C GLU A 260 -0.27 10.27 -23.55
N TYR A 261 -1.48 9.69 -23.56
CA TYR A 261 -2.13 9.20 -24.78
C TYR A 261 -2.97 10.28 -25.47
N LEU A 262 -4.29 10.21 -25.30
CA LEU A 262 -5.27 11.05 -25.97
C LEU A 262 -5.79 12.19 -25.07
N ALA A 263 -5.50 12.12 -23.77
CA ALA A 263 -5.90 13.10 -22.78
C ALA A 263 -4.76 13.33 -21.80
N TYR A 264 -4.47 14.59 -21.50
CA TYR A 264 -3.50 14.96 -20.49
C TYR A 264 -4.09 14.67 -19.10
N THR A 265 -3.36 13.93 -18.26
CA THR A 265 -3.78 13.50 -16.91
C THR A 265 -2.92 14.16 -15.81
N PRO A 266 -2.98 15.51 -15.67
CA PRO A 266 -2.10 16.25 -14.77
C PRO A 266 -2.22 15.84 -13.31
N GLY A 267 -3.38 15.33 -12.91
CA GLY A 267 -3.63 14.90 -11.53
C GLY A 267 -2.80 13.71 -11.08
N VAL A 268 -2.20 12.93 -12.00
CA VAL A 268 -1.41 11.74 -11.66
C VAL A 268 0.01 11.74 -12.20
N ARG A 269 0.37 12.70 -13.07
CA ARG A 269 1.63 12.73 -13.82
C ARG A 269 2.87 12.44 -12.98
N ASP A 270 2.97 13.06 -11.81
CA ASP A 270 4.13 12.92 -10.92
C ASP A 270 3.84 12.07 -9.67
N THR A 271 2.77 11.27 -9.70
CA THR A 271 2.47 10.33 -8.61
C THR A 271 3.62 9.35 -8.46
N ILE A 272 4.03 9.07 -7.23
CA ILE A 272 4.92 7.94 -6.94
C ILE A 272 4.03 6.74 -6.64
N THR A 273 4.16 5.66 -7.43
CA THR A 273 3.48 4.40 -7.14
C THR A 273 4.45 3.45 -6.46
N VAL A 274 4.10 2.94 -5.28
CA VAL A 274 4.90 1.97 -4.53
C VAL A 274 4.15 0.65 -4.45
N PHE A 275 4.72 -0.39 -5.03
CA PHE A 275 4.26 -1.77 -4.91
C PHE A 275 4.99 -2.43 -3.75
N CYS A 276 4.25 -2.75 -2.68
CA CYS A 276 4.76 -3.44 -1.49
C CYS A 276 4.26 -4.88 -1.51
N ASN A 277 5.03 -5.77 -2.13
CA ASN A 277 4.68 -7.19 -2.26
C ASN A 277 5.34 -8.03 -1.17
N THR A 278 4.74 -9.19 -0.88
CA THR A 278 5.39 -10.22 -0.07
C THR A 278 6.65 -10.80 -0.73
N SER A 279 7.54 -11.40 0.05
CA SER A 279 8.81 -11.98 -0.45
C SER A 279 8.68 -13.40 -1.03
N ILE A 280 9.74 -13.91 -1.67
CA ILE A 280 9.83 -15.28 -2.22
C ILE A 280 9.58 -16.41 -1.21
N GLU A 281 9.77 -16.14 0.08
CA GLU A 281 9.54 -17.11 1.15
C GLU A 281 8.03 -17.31 1.46
N THR A 282 7.14 -16.52 0.84
CA THR A 282 5.68 -16.72 0.92
C THR A 282 5.28 -18.13 0.52
N SER A 283 4.36 -18.72 1.28
CA SER A 283 3.95 -20.12 1.13
C SER A 283 2.50 -20.33 1.53
N GLY A 284 1.98 -21.52 1.23
CA GLY A 284 0.59 -21.88 1.55
C GLY A 284 -0.40 -21.58 0.42
N LEU A 285 0.07 -21.16 -0.75
CA LEU A 285 -0.75 -21.05 -1.96
C LEU A 285 -0.56 -22.29 -2.85
N PRO A 286 -1.60 -22.75 -3.56
CA PRO A 286 -1.49 -23.87 -4.50
C PRO A 286 -0.56 -23.52 -5.67
N ASN A 287 0.03 -24.55 -6.30
CA ASN A 287 0.92 -24.41 -7.48
C ASN A 287 2.16 -23.53 -7.25
N LYS A 288 2.82 -23.65 -6.09
CA LYS A 288 3.99 -22.84 -5.70
C LYS A 288 5.07 -22.72 -6.78
N GLU A 289 5.32 -23.76 -7.57
CA GLU A 289 6.35 -23.77 -8.62
C GLU A 289 6.12 -22.74 -9.74
N ALA A 290 4.87 -22.31 -9.95
CA ALA A 290 4.50 -21.30 -10.95
C ALA A 290 4.35 -19.88 -10.36
N LEU A 291 4.58 -19.71 -9.05
CA LEU A 291 4.41 -18.43 -8.35
C LEU A 291 5.76 -17.75 -8.19
N SER A 292 5.79 -16.45 -8.48
CA SER A 292 6.93 -15.56 -8.28
C SER A 292 6.53 -14.47 -7.29
N PHE A 293 7.07 -14.48 -6.08
CA PHE A 293 6.88 -13.39 -5.12
C PHE A 293 8.12 -12.49 -5.05
N GLY A 294 8.01 -11.39 -4.33
CA GLY A 294 9.00 -10.33 -4.24
C GLY A 294 8.77 -9.27 -5.30
N TYR A 295 9.86 -8.66 -5.80
CA TYR A 295 9.80 -7.60 -6.80
C TYR A 295 8.92 -6.41 -6.41
N SER A 296 8.85 -6.12 -5.11
CA SER A 296 8.38 -4.81 -4.66
C SER A 296 9.10 -3.72 -5.46
N SER A 297 8.42 -2.62 -5.74
CA SER A 297 9.01 -1.61 -6.61
C SER A 297 8.46 -0.22 -6.36
N VAL A 298 9.22 0.78 -6.81
CA VAL A 298 8.82 2.18 -6.82
C VAL A 298 8.84 2.65 -8.26
N VAL A 299 7.70 3.12 -8.74
CA VAL A 299 7.50 3.62 -10.11
C VAL A 299 7.24 5.13 -10.05
N ILE A 300 7.98 5.87 -10.85
CA ILE A 300 7.87 7.32 -11.00
C ILE A 300 7.97 7.68 -12.49
N HIS A 301 7.43 8.84 -12.88
CA HIS A 301 7.54 9.33 -14.25
C HIS A 301 9.01 9.57 -14.66
N GLU A 302 9.35 9.31 -15.92
CA GLU A 302 10.73 9.37 -16.46
C GLU A 302 11.41 10.75 -16.35
N SER A 303 10.64 11.80 -16.10
CA SER A 303 11.16 13.16 -15.82
C SER A 303 11.97 13.22 -14.52
N HIS A 304 11.82 12.24 -13.63
CA HIS A 304 12.55 12.17 -12.37
C HIS A 304 13.89 11.46 -12.55
N LYS A 305 14.90 11.89 -11.80
CA LYS A 305 16.22 11.28 -11.83
C LYS A 305 16.26 10.06 -10.91
N LEU A 306 16.82 8.96 -11.42
CA LEU A 306 17.18 7.77 -10.66
C LEU A 306 18.64 7.43 -10.92
N SER A 307 19.39 7.07 -9.88
CA SER A 307 20.73 6.55 -10.05
C SER A 307 20.66 5.18 -10.72
N GLN A 308 21.22 5.04 -11.92
CA GLN A 308 21.35 3.76 -12.60
C GLN A 308 22.38 2.90 -11.86
N LEU A 309 21.89 1.98 -11.03
CA LEU A 309 22.69 1.01 -10.31
C LEU A 309 21.93 -0.32 -10.38
N ASP A 310 22.59 -1.31 -10.96
CA ASP A 310 22.11 -2.69 -10.99
C ASP A 310 22.93 -3.51 -9.99
N THR A 311 22.25 -3.99 -8.97
CA THR A 311 22.81 -4.85 -7.92
C THR A 311 21.99 -6.13 -7.80
N SER A 312 22.40 -7.07 -6.96
CA SER A 312 21.58 -8.24 -6.64
C SER A 312 20.32 -7.89 -5.83
N GLU A 313 20.30 -6.74 -5.15
CA GLU A 313 19.22 -6.34 -4.26
C GLU A 313 18.19 -5.43 -4.96
N TYR A 314 18.59 -4.73 -6.02
CA TYR A 314 17.68 -3.91 -6.83
C TYR A 314 18.24 -3.59 -8.23
N GLN A 315 17.33 -3.28 -9.14
CA GLN A 315 17.60 -2.82 -10.50
C GLN A 315 16.76 -1.58 -10.81
N VAL A 316 17.28 -0.71 -11.67
CA VAL A 316 16.50 0.39 -12.25
C VAL A 316 16.19 0.06 -13.71
N ASP A 317 14.90 0.01 -14.06
CA ASP A 317 14.43 -0.22 -15.42
C ASP A 317 13.32 0.76 -15.82
N ASN A 318 12.82 0.66 -17.05
CA ASN A 318 11.72 1.48 -17.58
C ASN A 318 10.47 0.64 -17.89
N PHE A 319 10.26 -0.46 -17.19
CA PHE A 319 9.12 -1.37 -17.37
C PHE A 319 8.93 -1.82 -18.84
N GLY A 320 10.03 -2.02 -19.57
CA GLY A 320 10.02 -2.40 -20.98
C GLY A 320 9.60 -1.25 -21.91
N GLY A 321 10.25 -0.09 -21.78
CA GLY A 321 10.12 1.07 -22.68
C GLY A 321 8.94 2.01 -22.38
N LEU A 322 8.36 1.95 -21.18
CA LEU A 322 7.33 2.89 -20.75
C LEU A 322 7.95 4.24 -20.31
N PRO A 323 7.18 5.34 -20.27
CA PRO A 323 7.66 6.68 -19.85
C PRO A 323 7.80 6.79 -18.32
N VAL A 324 8.38 5.77 -17.71
CA VAL A 324 8.59 5.66 -16.27
C VAL A 324 10.00 5.21 -15.98
N CYS A 325 10.44 5.48 -14.76
CA CYS A 325 11.57 4.80 -14.17
C CYS A 325 11.06 3.97 -12.98
N ARG A 326 11.47 2.71 -12.93
CA ARG A 326 11.10 1.75 -11.88
C ARG A 326 12.36 1.34 -11.12
N LEU A 327 12.38 1.60 -9.82
CA LEU A 327 13.29 0.95 -8.89
C LEU A 327 12.66 -0.39 -8.48
N ARG A 328 13.13 -1.49 -9.06
CA ARG A 328 12.64 -2.85 -8.81
C ARG A 328 13.55 -3.57 -7.83
N PHE A 329 13.00 -4.03 -6.72
CA PHE A 329 13.75 -4.77 -5.71
C PHE A 329 13.88 -6.26 -6.05
N GLY A 330 14.82 -6.95 -5.41
CA GLY A 330 15.00 -8.40 -5.53
C GLY A 330 13.82 -9.18 -4.94
N THR A 331 13.95 -10.51 -4.84
CA THR A 331 12.86 -11.38 -4.36
C THR A 331 12.96 -11.73 -2.86
N ALA A 332 14.13 -11.52 -2.26
CA ALA A 332 14.44 -11.92 -0.90
C ALA A 332 13.60 -11.17 0.15
N THR A 333 13.50 -11.74 1.36
CA THR A 333 12.92 -11.05 2.51
C THR A 333 13.79 -9.89 2.93
N ARG A 334 13.27 -8.67 2.80
CA ARG A 334 13.98 -7.40 2.99
C ARG A 334 13.05 -6.28 3.45
N LEU A 335 13.62 -5.31 4.17
CA LEU A 335 13.01 -3.98 4.30
C LEU A 335 13.79 -3.00 3.44
N TYR A 336 13.09 -2.19 2.65
CA TYR A 336 13.69 -1.18 1.80
C TYR A 336 13.29 0.20 2.29
N TYR A 337 14.29 1.02 2.65
CA TYR A 337 14.12 2.38 3.15
C TYR A 337 14.66 3.37 2.14
N PHE A 338 13.82 4.27 1.63
CA PHE A 338 14.14 5.20 0.54
C PHE A 338 13.44 6.55 0.74
N ASN A 339 13.88 7.58 0.03
CA ASN A 339 13.19 8.87 0.01
C ASN A 339 12.10 8.91 -1.08
N LEU A 340 11.06 9.70 -0.86
CA LEU A 340 10.09 10.05 -1.89
C LEU A 340 10.46 11.43 -2.44
N PRO A 341 10.74 11.59 -3.75
CA PRO A 341 10.97 12.91 -4.32
C PRO A 341 9.67 13.73 -4.29
N ILE A 342 9.68 14.86 -3.59
CA ILE A 342 8.57 15.82 -3.65
C ILE A 342 8.78 16.67 -4.91
N PHE A 343 7.90 16.57 -5.90
CA PHE A 343 7.88 17.51 -7.01
C PHE A 343 7.08 18.77 -6.65
N HIS A 344 7.57 19.94 -7.02
CA HIS A 344 6.83 21.19 -6.92
C HIS A 344 6.93 21.94 -8.25
N GLU A 345 5.81 22.11 -8.95
CA GLU A 345 5.76 22.64 -10.33
C GLU A 345 6.45 24.01 -10.47
N LEU A 346 6.34 24.85 -9.44
CA LEU A 346 6.95 26.19 -9.42
C LEU A 346 8.41 26.21 -8.97
N ASP A 347 8.96 25.10 -8.47
CA ASP A 347 10.37 25.02 -8.10
C ASP A 347 11.11 23.99 -8.99
N PRO A 348 11.82 24.44 -10.04
CA PRO A 348 12.58 23.56 -10.93
C PRO A 348 13.76 22.85 -10.25
N ARG A 349 14.02 23.10 -8.96
CA ARG A 349 14.99 22.35 -8.16
C ARG A 349 14.40 21.05 -7.59
N THR A 350 13.08 20.92 -7.50
CA THR A 350 12.44 19.70 -6.97
C THR A 350 12.62 18.49 -7.89
N THR A 351 12.65 18.69 -9.21
CA THR A 351 13.03 17.67 -10.20
C THR A 351 14.50 17.24 -10.11
N ARG A 352 15.32 17.92 -9.29
CA ARG A 352 16.73 17.56 -9.08
C ARG A 352 16.94 16.58 -7.94
N ILE A 353 15.92 16.31 -7.12
CA ILE A 353 16.04 15.37 -6.01
C ILE A 353 15.79 13.95 -6.55
N PRO A 354 16.81 13.08 -6.60
CA PRO A 354 16.62 11.73 -7.10
C PRO A 354 15.89 10.87 -6.06
N LEU A 355 15.12 9.90 -6.55
CA LEU A 355 14.74 8.74 -5.75
C LEU A 355 16.03 7.97 -5.41
N LYS A 356 16.27 7.78 -4.11
CA LYS A 356 17.47 7.22 -3.51
C LYS A 356 17.09 6.18 -2.47
N LEU A 357 17.65 4.99 -2.62
CA LEU A 357 17.62 3.96 -1.59
C LEU A 357 18.61 4.35 -0.48
N HIS A 358 18.11 4.50 0.73
CA HIS A 358 18.89 4.88 1.91
C HIS A 358 19.39 3.70 2.71
N GLY A 359 18.70 2.56 2.64
CA GLY A 359 19.12 1.33 3.30
C GLY A 359 18.28 0.12 2.90
N ILE A 360 18.93 -1.03 2.90
CA ILE A 360 18.31 -2.34 2.75
C ILE A 360 18.57 -3.10 4.04
N PHE A 361 17.54 -3.70 4.63
CA PHE A 361 17.66 -4.46 5.87
C PHE A 361 17.33 -5.93 5.61
N GLY A 362 18.20 -6.81 6.10
CA GLY A 362 17.98 -8.26 6.11
C GLY A 362 17.92 -8.79 7.54
N VAL A 363 17.37 -10.00 7.70
CA VAL A 363 17.34 -10.67 9.00
C VAL A 363 18.69 -11.36 9.24
N LYS A 364 19.38 -10.97 10.31
CA LYS A 364 20.59 -11.64 10.81
C LYS A 364 20.49 -11.80 12.32
N ASP A 365 20.76 -13.00 12.83
CA ASP A 365 20.63 -13.34 14.25
C ASP A 365 19.25 -12.97 14.85
N LYS A 366 18.17 -13.20 14.07
CA LYS A 366 16.78 -12.87 14.41
C LYS A 366 16.50 -11.36 14.61
N LYS A 367 17.35 -10.49 14.10
CA LYS A 367 17.16 -9.03 14.12
C LYS A 367 17.30 -8.45 12.72
N TRP A 368 16.60 -7.36 12.46
CA TRP A 368 16.80 -6.57 11.26
C TRP A 368 18.13 -5.81 11.37
N GLN A 369 19.02 -6.05 10.41
CA GLN A 369 20.30 -5.36 10.32
C GLN A 369 20.42 -4.78 8.92
N ARG A 370 20.96 -3.56 8.84
CA ARG A 370 21.28 -2.93 7.58
C ARG A 370 22.36 -3.78 6.87
N LEU A 371 22.13 -4.09 5.61
CA LEU A 371 23.14 -4.72 4.77
C LEU A 371 24.22 -3.69 4.44
N GLU A 372 25.48 -4.09 4.53
CA GLU A 372 26.60 -3.29 4.06
C GLU A 372 26.65 -3.36 2.53
N ASP A 373 26.87 -2.20 1.89
CA ASP A 373 27.00 -2.07 0.43
C ASP A 373 28.31 -2.67 -0.09
#